data_AF-A0A914NAE9-F1
#
_entry.id   AF-A0A914NAE9-F1
#
_cell.length_a   1.000
_cell.length_b   1.000
_cell.length_c   1.000
_cell.angle_alpha   90.00
_cell.angle_beta   90.00
_cell.angle_gamma   90.00
#
_symmetry.space_group_name_H-M   'P 1'
#
loop_
_entity.id
_entity.type
_entity.pdbx_description
1 polymer ?
#
loop_
_entity_poly.entity_id
_entity_poly.type
_entity_poly.pdbx_seq_one_letter_code
_entity_poly.pdbx_strand_id
1 'polypeptide(L)'
;MSLVGIDFKAPLREVKRVQFGILSPDEIKRMSVCQIEFPEVKENGKPKFEGLNDPRQGVIEKRGVCITCAGSYNECPGHFCSFGVG
;
A
#
# COMPACT_ATOMS: atom_id res chain seq x y z
N MET A 1 -3.10 -3.71 25.44
CA MET A 1 -2.58 -5.03 25.08
C MET A 1 -1.61 -4.83 23.94
N SER A 2 -0.33 -4.65 24.27
CA SER A 2 0.73 -4.50 23.28
C SER A 2 1.03 -5.89 22.75
N LEU A 3 0.64 -6.16 21.51
CA LEU A 3 1.22 -7.28 20.78
C LEU A 3 2.70 -6.91 20.58
N VAL A 4 3.58 -7.76 21.10
CA VAL A 4 5.03 -7.53 21.22
C VAL A 4 5.60 -6.89 19.95
N GLY A 5 6.14 -5.68 20.08
CA GLY A 5 7.02 -5.05 19.08
C GLY A 5 6.45 -3.94 18.21
N ILE A 6 5.14 -3.65 18.23
CA ILE A 6 4.54 -2.59 17.40
C ILE A 6 3.75 -1.60 18.27
N ASP A 7 4.21 -0.35 18.30
CA ASP A 7 3.56 0.73 19.08
C ASP A 7 2.41 1.36 18.27
N PHE A 8 1.25 0.70 18.30
CA PHE A 8 0.04 1.24 17.69
C PHE A 8 -0.52 2.37 18.56
N LYS A 9 -0.41 3.61 18.08
CA LYS A 9 -0.97 4.80 18.75
C LYS A 9 -2.51 4.82 18.74
N ALA A 10 -3.15 4.11 17.80
CA ALA A 10 -4.60 4.11 17.65
C ALA A 10 -5.27 3.17 18.68
N PRO A 11 -6.38 3.58 19.32
CA PRO A 11 -7.09 2.73 20.26
C PRO A 11 -7.80 1.57 19.55
N LEU A 12 -7.82 0.40 20.18
CA LEU A 12 -8.57 -0.75 19.68
C LEU A 12 -10.08 -0.48 19.72
N ARG A 13 -10.78 -0.78 18.63
CA ARG A 13 -12.23 -0.62 18.49
C ARG A 13 -12.82 -1.81 17.73
N GLU A 14 -14.07 -2.14 18.03
CA GLU A 14 -14.84 -3.12 17.28
C GLU A 14 -15.61 -2.46 16.13
N VAL A 15 -15.62 -3.08 14.96
CA VAL A 15 -16.43 -2.64 13.81
C VAL A 15 -17.91 -2.87 14.13
N LYS A 16 -18.74 -1.82 14.07
CA LYS A 16 -20.17 -1.87 14.41
C LYS A 16 -21.11 -1.93 13.20
N ARG A 17 -20.66 -1.45 12.04
CA ARG A 17 -21.44 -1.38 10.80
C ARG A 17 -20.50 -1.34 9.60
N VAL A 18 -20.99 -1.74 8.43
CA VAL A 18 -20.28 -1.64 7.15
C VAL A 18 -21.12 -0.77 6.22
N GLN A 19 -20.53 0.27 5.63
CA GLN A 19 -21.17 1.14 4.65
C GLN A 19 -20.62 0.81 3.27
N PHE A 20 -21.51 0.56 2.32
CA PHE A 20 -21.14 0.41 0.92
C PHE A 20 -21.21 1.76 0.21
N GLY A 21 -20.39 1.93 -0.81
CA GLY A 21 -20.34 3.13 -1.62
C GLY A 21 -19.53 2.88 -2.89
N ILE A 22 -19.60 3.84 -3.81
CA ILE A 22 -18.78 3.84 -5.03
C ILE A 22 -17.61 4.79 -4.78
N LEU A 23 -16.38 4.31 -5.01
CA LEU A 23 -15.19 5.16 -4.90
C LEU A 23 -15.14 6.14 -6.08
N SER A 24 -15.06 7.43 -5.78
CA SER A 24 -14.92 8.46 -6.80
C SER A 24 -13.49 8.49 -7.39
N PRO A 25 -13.31 8.92 -8.65
CA PRO A 25 -11.96 9.05 -9.23
C PRO A 25 -11.03 9.95 -8.41
N ASP A 26 -11.54 11.03 -7.85
CA ASP A 26 -10.76 11.95 -7.01
C ASP A 26 -10.33 11.31 -5.69
N GLU A 27 -11.19 10.47 -5.10
CA GLU A 27 -10.85 9.72 -3.88
C GLU A 27 -9.80 8.64 -4.15
N ILE A 28 -9.92 7.92 -5.27
CA ILE A 28 -8.90 6.95 -5.70
C ILE A 28 -7.54 7.66 -5.85
N LYS A 29 -7.49 8.81 -6.52
CA LYS A 29 -6.25 9.59 -6.69
C LYS A 29 -5.69 10.07 -5.35
N ARG A 30 -6.53 10.60 -4.44
CA ARG A 30 -6.09 11.07 -3.12
C ARG A 30 -5.58 9.94 -2.21
N MET A 31 -6.15 8.75 -2.31
CA MET A 31 -5.72 7.57 -1.54
C MET A 31 -4.46 6.91 -2.09
N SER A 32 -4.10 7.20 -3.34
CA SER A 32 -3.03 6.52 -4.06
C SER A 32 -1.65 7.02 -3.64
N VAL A 33 -0.74 6.10 -3.35
CA VAL A 33 0.66 6.44 -2.99
C VAL A 33 1.56 6.64 -4.21
N CYS A 34 1.08 6.21 -5.38
CA CYS A 34 1.75 6.31 -6.65
C CYS A 34 0.77 6.31 -7.81
N GLN A 35 1.23 6.78 -8.98
CA GLN A 35 0.58 6.57 -10.26
C GLN A 35 1.35 5.49 -11.02
N ILE A 36 0.63 4.53 -11.60
CA ILE A 36 1.21 3.47 -12.43
C ILE A 36 1.24 3.96 -13.87
N GLU A 37 2.45 4.03 -14.42
CA GLU A 37 2.73 4.48 -15.79
C GLU A 37 3.24 3.33 -16.67
N PHE A 38 3.87 2.33 -16.03
CA PHE A 38 4.60 1.28 -16.72
C PHE A 38 4.02 -0.11 -16.41
N PRO A 39 3.83 -0.97 -17.42
CA PRO A 39 3.39 -2.34 -17.19
C PRO A 39 4.50 -3.23 -16.60
N GLU A 40 5.78 -2.84 -16.72
CA GLU A 40 6.90 -3.65 -16.25
C GLU A 40 6.96 -3.73 -14.71
N VAL A 41 7.21 -4.93 -14.21
CA VAL A 41 7.33 -5.22 -12.77
C VAL A 41 8.73 -4.90 -12.24
N LYS A 42 9.76 -5.07 -13.07
CA LYS A 42 11.16 -4.90 -12.70
C LYS A 42 11.94 -4.13 -13.73
N GLU A 43 12.95 -3.40 -13.27
CA GLU A 43 13.97 -2.74 -14.07
C GLU A 43 15.33 -3.05 -13.45
N ASN A 44 16.27 -3.58 -14.23
CA ASN A 44 17.61 -3.97 -13.77
C ASN A 44 17.58 -4.92 -12.54
N GLY A 45 16.64 -5.87 -12.54
CA GLY A 45 16.49 -6.87 -11.48
C GLY A 45 15.81 -6.37 -10.19
N LYS A 46 15.53 -5.06 -10.08
CA LYS A 46 14.83 -4.45 -8.94
C LYS A 46 13.39 -4.10 -9.30
N PRO A 47 12.47 -3.97 -8.32
CA PRO A 47 11.12 -3.46 -8.57
C PRO A 47 11.17 -2.09 -9.29
N LYS A 48 10.34 -1.91 -10.32
CA LYS A 48 10.29 -0.67 -11.09
C LYS A 48 9.38 0.33 -10.38
N PHE A 49 9.87 1.56 -10.16
CA PHE A 49 9.02 2.66 -9.73
C PHE A 49 8.02 3.03 -10.82
N GLU A 50 6.78 3.32 -10.42
CA GLU A 50 5.63 3.58 -11.31
C GLU A 50 5.29 2.37 -12.21
N GLY A 51 5.89 1.21 -11.90
CA GLY A 51 5.59 -0.09 -12.49
C GLY A 51 4.51 -0.82 -11.71
N LEU A 52 4.00 -1.93 -12.26
CA LEU A 52 2.90 -2.72 -11.67
C LEU A 52 3.17 -3.25 -10.24
N ASN A 53 4.43 -3.31 -9.83
CA ASN A 53 4.86 -3.75 -8.50
C ASN A 53 5.75 -2.68 -7.86
N ASP A 54 5.25 -1.45 -7.81
CA ASP A 54 5.98 -0.32 -7.24
C ASP A 54 6.26 -0.59 -5.76
N PRO A 55 7.51 -0.39 -5.29
CA PRO A 55 7.89 -0.70 -3.90
C PRO A 55 7.19 0.17 -2.83
N ARG A 56 6.43 1.21 -3.23
CA ARG A 56 5.53 1.97 -2.35
C ARG A 56 4.20 1.25 -2.10
N GLN A 57 3.80 0.30 -2.94
CA GLN A 57 2.55 -0.46 -2.80
C GLN A 57 2.62 -1.53 -1.69
N GLY A 58 3.83 -1.99 -1.33
CA GLY A 58 4.02 -3.02 -0.33
C GLY A 58 5.34 -3.75 -0.50
N VAL A 59 5.46 -4.90 0.15
CA VAL A 59 6.66 -5.75 0.12
C VAL A 59 6.28 -7.17 -0.24
N ILE A 60 7.00 -7.76 -1.20
CA ILE A 60 6.84 -9.17 -1.59
C ILE A 60 7.99 -10.03 -1.04
N GLU A 61 9.16 -9.43 -0.80
CA GLU A 61 10.33 -10.14 -0.29
C GLU A 61 10.31 -10.28 1.24
N LYS A 62 10.56 -11.47 1.79
CA LYS A 62 10.50 -11.72 3.24
C LYS A 62 11.41 -10.82 4.09
N ARG A 63 12.51 -10.33 3.51
CA ARG A 63 13.47 -9.43 4.18
C ARG A 63 13.31 -7.97 3.76
N GLY A 64 12.34 -7.66 2.91
CA GLY A 64 12.07 -6.31 2.45
C GLY A 64 11.31 -5.48 3.49
N VAL A 65 11.33 -4.17 3.28
CA VAL A 65 10.64 -3.18 4.11
C VAL A 65 9.86 -2.25 3.18
N CYS A 66 8.61 -1.94 3.54
CA CYS A 66 7.74 -1.11 2.70
C CYS A 66 8.26 0.33 2.72
N ILE A 67 8.42 0.95 1.55
CA ILE A 67 8.89 2.34 1.46
C ILE A 67 7.88 3.32 2.09
N THR A 68 6.59 3.00 2.02
CA THR A 68 5.52 3.90 2.49
C THR A 68 5.33 3.86 4.00
N CYS A 69 5.20 2.66 4.59
CA CYS A 69 4.86 2.52 6.02
C CYS A 69 5.96 1.91 6.89
N ALA A 70 7.12 1.56 6.31
CA ALA A 70 8.22 0.87 6.99
C ALA A 70 7.86 -0.50 7.62
N GLY A 71 6.68 -1.05 7.32
CA GLY A 71 6.28 -2.39 7.75
C GLY A 71 7.01 -3.49 6.97
N SER A 72 7.25 -4.62 7.64
CA SER A 72 7.76 -5.84 7.00
C SER A 72 6.68 -6.55 6.17
N TYR A 73 7.05 -7.66 5.52
CA TYR A 73 6.14 -8.51 4.74
C TYR A 73 4.86 -8.93 5.47
N ASN A 74 4.92 -9.15 6.79
CA ASN A 74 3.75 -9.57 7.59
C ASN A 74 2.99 -8.40 8.24
N GLU A 75 3.55 -7.19 8.22
CA GLU A 75 3.00 -6.03 8.94
C GLU A 75 2.40 -4.98 7.99
N CYS A 76 2.93 -4.90 6.76
CA CYS A 76 2.42 -3.98 5.74
C CYS A 76 1.04 -4.45 5.24
N PRO A 77 -0.01 -3.61 5.33
CA PRO A 77 -1.35 -3.97 4.83
C PRO A 77 -1.49 -3.83 3.31
N GLY A 78 -0.49 -3.29 2.63
CA GLY A 78 -0.57 -2.85 1.24
C GLY A 78 -1.11 -1.42 1.09
N HIS A 79 -0.74 -0.78 -0.03
CA HIS A 79 -1.11 0.60 -0.34
C HIS A 79 -1.63 0.70 -1.78
N PHE A 80 -2.78 1.34 -1.94
CA PHE A 80 -3.37 1.55 -3.26
C PHE A 80 -2.53 2.51 -4.11
N CYS A 81 -2.57 2.30 -5.43
CA CYS A 81 -2.11 3.25 -6.42
C CYS A 81 -3.20 3.45 -7.49
N SER A 82 -3.08 4.53 -8.23
CA SER A 82 -3.99 4.87 -9.32
C SER A 82 -3.34 4.55 -10.66
N PHE A 83 -4.15 4.13 -11.62
CA PHE A 83 -3.75 4.11 -13.02
C PHE A 83 -4.26 5.40 -13.69
N GLY A 84 -3.38 6.13 -14.37
CA GLY A 84 -3.78 7.29 -15.16
C GLY A 84 -4.51 6.83 -16.42
N VAL A 85 -5.78 7.21 -16.56
CA VAL A 85 -6.43 7.16 -17.88
C VAL A 85 -6.23 8.54 -18.48
N GLY A 86 -5.31 8.65 -19.44
CA GLY A 86 -5.09 9.87 -20.21
C GLY A 86 -6.31 10.29 -21.01
#